data_AF-A0A645BGG4-F1
#
_entry.id   AF-A0A645BGG4-F1
#
_cell.length_a   1.000
_cell.length_b   1.000
_cell.length_c   1.000
_cell.angle_alpha   90.00
_cell.angle_beta   90.00
_cell.angle_gamma   90.00
#
_symmetry.space_group_name_H-M   'P 1'
#
loop_
_entity.id
_entity.type
_entity.pdbx_description
1 polymer ?
#
loop_
_entity_poly.entity_id
_entity_poly.type
_entity_poly.pdbx_seq_one_letter_code
_entity_poly.pdbx_strand_id
1 'polypeptide(L)'
;MQTLPYEIKDQIIQCFGRCFYYKDTVEAFLRSTGVSRELANKYKNEAKFVWARKILTELEDSEEGLLIQRRILTELCKLRNVPDEVPDRDLGLEALRQLKALANDYNIEYQEERKNV
;
A
#
# COMPACT_ATOMS: atom_id res chain seq x y z
N MET A 1 16.38 9.77 -4.52
CA MET A 1 15.43 9.73 -3.38
C MET A 1 15.68 8.49 -2.51
N GLN A 2 15.39 8.47 -1.21
CA GLN A 2 15.65 7.27 -0.36
C GLN A 2 14.51 6.24 -0.40
N THR A 3 14.88 4.95 -0.40
CA THR A 3 14.00 3.79 -0.32
C THR A 3 13.21 3.76 0.98
N LEU A 4 12.04 3.13 0.96
CA LEU A 4 11.27 2.92 2.19
C LEU A 4 12.00 1.91 3.10
N PRO A 5 12.01 2.14 4.42
CA PRO A 5 12.48 1.15 5.40
C PRO A 5 11.81 -0.22 5.21
N TYR A 6 12.53 -1.28 5.55
CA TYR A 6 12.05 -2.65 5.38
C TYR A 6 10.72 -2.88 6.12
N GLU A 7 10.62 -2.38 7.34
CA GLU A 7 9.47 -2.49 8.23
C GLU A 7 8.22 -1.87 7.59
N ILE A 8 8.38 -0.71 6.94
CA ILE A 8 7.29 -0.06 6.21
C ILE A 8 6.89 -0.87 4.98
N LYS A 9 7.86 -1.39 4.21
CA LYS A 9 7.55 -2.23 3.04
C LYS A 9 6.83 -3.51 3.43
N ASP A 10 7.27 -4.19 4.49
CA ASP A 10 6.60 -5.39 5.00
C ASP A 10 5.18 -5.05 5.46
N GLN A 11 5.00 -3.94 6.17
CA GLN A 11 3.68 -3.54 6.62
C GLN A 11 2.74 -3.12 5.47
N ILE A 12 3.26 -2.53 4.39
CA ILE A 12 2.49 -2.31 3.14
C ILE A 12 2.00 -3.67 2.60
N ILE A 13 2.87 -4.69 2.57
CA ILE A 13 2.52 -6.04 2.12
C ILE A 13 1.42 -6.64 3.01
N GLN A 14 1.50 -6.47 4.33
CA GLN A 14 0.45 -6.90 5.25
C GLN A 14 -0.88 -6.20 4.95
N CYS A 15 -0.86 -4.90 4.67
CA CYS A 15 -2.06 -4.14 4.31
C CYS A 15 -2.70 -4.68 3.02
N PHE A 16 -1.92 -4.98 1.97
CA PHE A 16 -2.47 -5.58 0.75
C PHE A 16 -3.13 -6.94 0.98
N GLY A 17 -2.55 -7.76 1.87
CA GLY A 17 -3.09 -9.06 2.19
C GLY A 17 -4.38 -9.02 3.02
N ARG A 18 -4.52 -8.02 3.90
CA ARG A 18 -5.56 -7.98 4.95
C ARG A 18 -6.63 -6.91 4.74
N CYS A 19 -6.32 -5.81 4.07
CA CYS A 19 -7.25 -4.68 3.88
C CYS A 19 -8.10 -4.81 2.61
N PHE A 20 -7.81 -5.78 1.74
CA PHE A 20 -8.51 -5.96 0.48
C PHE A 20 -8.97 -7.40 0.37
N TYR A 21 -10.22 -7.63 0.03
CA TYR A 21 -10.71 -8.97 -0.26
C TYR A 21 -10.39 -9.36 -1.71
N TYR A 22 -10.92 -8.59 -2.66
CA TYR A 22 -10.79 -8.85 -4.09
C TYR A 22 -9.47 -8.31 -4.67
N LYS A 23 -8.91 -9.09 -5.60
CA LYS A 23 -7.71 -8.69 -6.37
C LYS A 23 -7.98 -7.53 -7.33
N ASP A 24 -9.22 -7.39 -7.81
CA ASP A 24 -9.60 -6.25 -8.65
C ASP A 24 -9.54 -4.93 -7.86
N THR A 25 -9.93 -4.95 -6.58
CA THR A 25 -9.78 -3.79 -5.70
C THR A 25 -8.31 -3.45 -5.46
N VAL A 26 -7.44 -4.46 -5.31
CA VAL A 26 -5.99 -4.26 -5.21
C VAL A 26 -5.42 -3.64 -6.49
N GLU A 27 -5.80 -4.14 -7.66
CA GLU A 27 -5.37 -3.57 -8.95
C GLU A 27 -5.81 -2.11 -9.09
N ALA A 28 -7.09 -1.83 -8.79
CA ALA A 28 -7.63 -0.48 -8.85
C ALA A 28 -6.88 0.47 -7.91
N PHE A 29 -6.58 0.02 -6.69
CA PHE A 29 -5.79 0.77 -5.73
C PHE A 29 -4.38 1.06 -6.25
N LEU A 30 -3.63 0.05 -6.71
CA LEU A 30 -2.28 0.22 -7.27
C LEU A 30 -2.28 1.20 -8.45
N ARG A 31 -3.28 1.11 -9.33
CA ARG A 31 -3.39 2.04 -10.46
C ARG A 31 -3.63 3.47 -10.01
N SER A 32 -4.40 3.68 -8.94
CA SER A 32 -4.66 5.01 -8.39
C SER A 32 -3.40 5.68 -7.82
N THR A 33 -2.41 4.91 -7.39
CA THR A 33 -1.13 5.42 -6.85
C THR A 33 -0.09 5.68 -7.94
N GLY A 34 -0.40 5.39 -9.20
CA GLY A 34 0.48 5.58 -10.37
C GLY A 34 1.20 4.33 -10.85
N VAL A 35 0.91 3.14 -10.29
CA VAL A 35 1.44 1.88 -10.86
C VAL A 35 0.85 1.68 -12.25
N SER A 36 1.69 1.38 -13.24
CA SER A 36 1.23 1.12 -14.60
C SER A 36 0.28 -0.08 -14.64
N ARG A 37 -0.66 -0.08 -15.60
CA ARG A 37 -1.59 -1.21 -15.76
C ARG A 37 -0.85 -2.52 -16.00
N GLU A 38 0.23 -2.48 -16.76
CA GLU A 38 1.06 -3.65 -17.06
C GLU A 38 1.68 -4.22 -15.78
N LEU A 39 2.36 -3.38 -14.98
CA LEU A 39 3.00 -3.80 -13.74
C LEU A 39 1.94 -4.29 -12.73
N ALA A 40 0.84 -3.55 -12.56
CA ALA A 40 -0.25 -3.97 -11.67
C ALA A 40 -0.79 -5.36 -12.03
N ASN A 41 -0.95 -5.69 -13.31
CA ASN A 41 -1.48 -6.98 -13.73
C ASN A 41 -0.43 -8.11 -13.78
N LYS A 42 0.87 -7.80 -13.89
CA LYS A 42 1.99 -8.74 -14.08
C LYS A 42 1.96 -9.94 -13.12
N TYR A 43 1.58 -9.71 -11.86
CA TYR A 43 1.56 -10.74 -10.80
C TYR A 43 0.18 -10.96 -10.17
N LYS A 44 -0.91 -10.51 -10.82
CA LYS A 44 -2.27 -10.59 -10.28
C LYS A 44 -2.71 -12.02 -9.95
N ASN A 45 -2.17 -13.03 -10.61
CA ASN A 45 -2.49 -14.43 -10.33
C ASN A 45 -1.93 -14.94 -8.99
N GLU A 46 -0.93 -14.27 -8.43
CA GLU A 46 -0.30 -14.64 -7.16
C GLU A 46 -1.19 -14.31 -5.94
N ALA A 47 -0.84 -14.86 -4.77
CA ALA A 47 -1.46 -14.42 -3.52
C ALA A 47 -1.18 -12.92 -3.27
N LYS A 48 -2.11 -12.17 -2.67
CA LYS A 48 -2.00 -10.69 -2.49
C LYS A 48 -0.69 -10.26 -1.81
N PHE A 49 -0.22 -11.01 -0.82
CA PHE A 49 1.05 -10.74 -0.14
C PHE A 49 2.25 -10.87 -1.09
N VAL A 50 2.28 -11.94 -1.90
CA VAL A 50 3.35 -12.20 -2.87
C VAL A 50 3.29 -11.17 -4.01
N TRP A 51 2.09 -10.87 -4.49
CA TRP A 51 1.87 -9.85 -5.51
C TRP A 51 2.39 -8.48 -5.06
N ALA A 52 1.96 -8.00 -3.88
CA ALA A 52 2.41 -6.73 -3.33
C ALA A 52 3.93 -6.67 -3.19
N ARG A 53 4.55 -7.75 -2.67
CA ARG A 53 6.01 -7.85 -2.55
C ARG A 53 6.71 -7.66 -3.90
N LYS A 54 6.28 -8.40 -4.93
CA LYS A 54 6.89 -8.33 -6.27
C LYS A 54 6.73 -6.95 -6.90
N ILE A 55 5.57 -6.29 -6.71
CA ILE A 55 5.34 -4.92 -7.18
C ILE A 55 6.30 -3.95 -6.49
N LEU A 56 6.42 -4.00 -5.16
CA LEU A 56 7.33 -3.11 -4.44
C LEU A 56 8.77 -3.31 -4.88
N THR A 57 9.22 -4.56 -5.07
CA THR A 57 10.58 -4.86 -5.57
C THR A 57 10.84 -4.23 -6.95
N GLU A 58 9.93 -4.37 -7.92
CA GLU A 58 10.12 -3.78 -9.26
C GLU A 58 10.11 -2.25 -9.22
N LEU A 59 9.39 -1.64 -8.27
CA LEU A 59 9.39 -0.20 -8.08
C LEU A 59 10.68 0.31 -7.41
N GLU A 60 11.57 -0.54 -6.89
CA GLU A 60 12.83 -0.09 -6.28
C GLU A 60 13.88 0.31 -7.32
N ASP A 61 13.75 -0.17 -8.56
CA ASP A 61 14.76 -0.03 -9.60
C ASP A 61 14.83 1.37 -10.24
N SER A 62 13.93 2.29 -9.85
CA SER A 62 13.88 3.65 -10.43
C SER A 62 13.42 4.71 -9.43
N GLU A 63 13.86 5.97 -9.63
CA GLU A 63 13.41 7.09 -8.79
C GLU A 63 11.90 7.32 -8.86
N GLU A 64 11.30 7.13 -10.04
CA GLU A 64 9.84 7.18 -10.22
C GLU A 64 9.14 6.07 -9.43
N GLY A 65 9.68 4.86 -9.47
CA GLY A 65 9.16 3.75 -8.68
C GLY A 65 9.19 4.03 -7.18
N LEU A 66 10.27 4.64 -6.67
CA LEU A 66 10.35 5.08 -5.27
C LEU A 66 9.29 6.13 -4.92
N LEU A 67 8.96 7.04 -5.85
CA LEU A 67 7.85 7.99 -5.67
C LEU A 67 6.50 7.27 -5.61
N ILE A 68 6.28 6.29 -6.47
CA ILE A 68 5.06 5.47 -6.47
C ILE A 68 4.91 4.70 -5.16
N GLN A 69 5.99 4.12 -4.62
CA GLN A 69 5.94 3.45 -3.31
C GLN A 69 5.53 4.40 -2.17
N ARG A 70 6.05 5.63 -2.18
CA ARG A 70 5.61 6.66 -1.21
C ARG A 70 4.14 7.03 -1.38
N ARG A 71 3.63 7.06 -2.62
CA ARG A 71 2.19 7.25 -2.90
C ARG A 71 1.37 6.06 -2.41
N ILE A 72 1.83 4.82 -2.58
CA ILE A 72 1.17 3.62 -2.04
C ILE A 72 1.04 3.72 -0.52
N LEU A 73 2.14 4.01 0.18
CA LEU A 73 2.13 4.23 1.62
C LEU A 73 1.13 5.32 2.02
N THR A 74 1.19 6.45 1.32
CA THR A 74 0.36 7.64 1.52
C THR A 74 -1.14 7.29 1.38
N GLU A 75 -1.54 6.66 0.28
CA GLU A 75 -2.93 6.26 0.05
C GLU A 75 -3.40 5.17 1.02
N LEU A 76 -2.53 4.25 1.44
CA LEU A 76 -2.87 3.29 2.50
C LEU A 76 -3.12 4.00 3.84
N CYS A 77 -2.29 4.98 4.20
CA CYS A 77 -2.47 5.77 5.41
C CYS A 77 -3.75 6.63 5.38
N LYS A 78 -4.26 7.02 4.21
CA LYS A 78 -5.57 7.68 4.05
C LYS A 78 -6.75 6.79 4.43
N LEU A 79 -6.60 5.47 4.30
CA LEU A 79 -7.71 4.55 4.57
C LEU A 79 -8.09 4.64 6.05
N ARG A 80 -9.33 5.08 6.30
CA ARG A 80 -9.92 5.13 7.65
C ARG A 80 -10.59 3.81 8.04
N ASN A 81 -10.97 3.03 7.04
CA ASN A 81 -11.67 1.77 7.20
C ASN A 81 -11.25 0.83 6.07
N VAL A 82 -11.50 -0.47 6.26
CA VAL A 82 -11.38 -1.48 5.20
C VAL A 82 -12.74 -1.68 4.51
N PRO A 83 -12.77 -2.12 3.24
CA PRO A 83 -14.01 -2.44 2.54
C PRO A 83 -14.85 -3.50 3.29
N ASP A 84 -16.17 -3.42 3.17
CA ASP A 84 -17.11 -4.26 3.92
C ASP A 84 -17.00 -5.75 3.53
N GLU A 85 -16.54 -6.04 2.32
CA GLU A 85 -16.32 -7.40 1.83
C GLU A 85 -15.11 -8.12 2.48
N VAL A 86 -14.29 -7.41 3.27
CA VAL A 86 -13.17 -8.01 4.00
C VAL A 86 -13.71 -8.88 5.13
N PRO A 87 -13.48 -10.22 5.15
CA PRO A 87 -14.06 -11.10 6.15
C PRO A 87 -13.57 -10.83 7.57
N ASP A 88 -12.26 -10.58 7.71
CA ASP A 88 -11.62 -10.26 8.98
C ASP A 88 -11.21 -8.78 8.99
N ARG A 89 -12.19 -7.94 9.31
CA ARG A 89 -12.02 -6.48 9.31
C ARG A 89 -11.05 -6.02 10.39
N ASP A 90 -11.01 -6.70 11.53
CA ASP A 90 -10.13 -6.36 12.64
C ASP A 90 -8.66 -6.52 12.27
N LEU A 91 -8.30 -7.61 11.57
CA LEU A 91 -6.94 -7.80 11.05
C LEU A 91 -6.55 -6.74 10.02
N GLY A 92 -7.49 -6.29 9.19
CA GLY A 92 -7.26 -5.22 8.22
C GLY A 92 -7.05 -3.87 8.90
N LEU A 93 -7.92 -3.52 9.85
CA LEU A 93 -7.81 -2.26 10.62
C LEU A 93 -6.53 -2.21 11.46
N GLU A 94 -6.15 -3.33 12.07
CA GLU A 94 -4.90 -3.42 12.84
C GLU A 94 -3.67 -3.25 11.92
N ALA A 95 -3.71 -3.84 10.71
CA ALA A 95 -2.63 -3.64 9.74
C ALA A 95 -2.47 -2.16 9.34
N LEU A 96 -3.58 -1.45 9.11
CA LEU A 96 -3.56 -0.01 8.82
C LEU A 96 -3.06 0.81 10.02
N ARG A 97 -3.46 0.46 11.25
CA ARG A 97 -3.00 1.15 12.46
C ARG A 97 -1.48 1.03 12.61
N GLN A 98 -0.96 -0.18 12.44
CA GLN A 98 0.49 -0.44 12.49
C GLN A 98 1.25 0.31 11.40
N LEU A 99 0.70 0.36 10.17
CA LEU A 99 1.33 1.11 9.08
C LEU A 99 1.43 2.61 9.41
N LYS A 100 0.37 3.21 9.97
CA LYS A 100 0.35 4.62 10.36
C LYS A 100 1.33 4.90 11.51
N ALA A 101 1.41 4.00 12.49
CA ALA A 101 2.37 4.11 13.57
C ALA A 101 3.81 4.12 13.03
N LEU A 102 4.16 3.16 12.17
CA LEU A 102 5.48 3.12 11.53
C LEU A 102 5.76 4.36 10.68
N ALA A 103 4.80 4.80 9.86
CA ALA A 103 4.98 6.01 9.06
C ALA A 103 5.30 7.25 9.92
N ASN A 104 4.63 7.38 11.07
CA ASN A 104 4.92 8.44 12.04
C ASN A 104 6.30 8.28 12.68
N ASP A 105 6.68 7.08 13.11
CA ASP A 105 7.97 6.81 13.77
C ASP A 105 9.15 7.14 12.85
N TYR A 106 9.04 6.83 11.56
CA TYR A 106 10.05 7.17 10.55
C TYR A 106 9.94 8.61 10.03
N ASN A 107 9.03 9.44 10.58
CA ASN A 107 8.73 10.80 10.11
C ASN A 107 8.53 10.87 8.59
N ILE A 108 7.90 9.85 8.01
CA ILE A 108 7.55 9.90 6.60
C ILE A 108 6.30 10.75 6.50
N GLU A 109 6.48 12.01 6.09
CA GLU A 109 5.38 12.95 5.88
C GLU A 109 4.36 12.33 4.93
N TYR A 110 3.28 11.84 5.52
CA TYR A 110 2.08 11.57 4.79
C TYR A 110 1.35 12.92 4.66
N GLN A 111 1.30 13.45 3.44
CA GLN A 111 0.51 14.65 3.13
C GLN A 111 -0.97 14.26 3.28
N GLU A 112 -1.47 14.27 4.52
CA GLU A 112 -2.88 14.50 4.76
C GLU A 112 -3.17 15.88 4.20
N GLU A 113 -3.78 15.94 3.01
CA GLU A 113 -4.59 17.08 2.66
C GLU A 113 -5.63 17.23 3.77
N ARG A 114 -5.32 18.04 4.78
CA ARG A 114 -6.29 18.57 5.71
C ARG A 114 -7.29 19.35 4.86
N LYS A 115 -8.36 18.68 4.44
CA LYS A 115 -9.56 19.35 3.97
C LYS A 115 -10.12 20.12 5.16
N ASN A 116 -9.70 21.37 5.29
CA ASN A 116 -10.47 22.38 5.98
C ASN A 116 -11.76 22.55 5.16
N VAL A 117 -12.84 21.95 5.63
CA VAL A 117 -14.22 22.31 5.28
C VAL A 117 -14.96 22.55 6.58
#